data_AF-A0A223NXM4-F1
#
_entry.id   AF-A0A223NXM4-F1
#
_cell.length_a   1.000
_cell.length_b   1.000
_cell.length_c   1.000
_cell.angle_alpha   90.00
_cell.angle_beta   90.00
_cell.angle_gamma   90.00
#
_symmetry.space_group_name_H-M   'P 1'
#
loop_
_entity.id
_entity.type
_entity.pdbx_description
1 polymer ?
#
loop_
_entity_poly.entity_id
_entity_poly.type
_entity_poly.pdbx_seq_one_letter_code
_entity_poly.pdbx_strand_id
1 'polypeptide(L)'
;MKKILLIALIIGLGAACKASGQNDSTKKDTAKINNQIAKLNKKLNDLQDELTKVQNRLPEEQSAADEAASNSNKAQEKSRRQAASAVGGDAGDTRKAAKAAKKAANETGDAEYAAGKVEKDQKKIREINKDIEKTKEKITKMQQDNG
;
A
#
# COMPACT_ATOMS: atom_id res chain seq x y z
N MET A 1 -22.08 6.57 38.84
CA MET A 1 -20.81 5.84 38.62
C MET A 1 -20.05 6.60 37.54
N LYS A 2 -19.08 7.43 37.93
CA LYS A 2 -17.63 7.13 37.87
C LYS A 2 -17.21 6.91 36.40
N LYS A 3 -16.87 8.00 35.70
CA LYS A 3 -15.53 8.61 35.52
C LYS A 3 -14.68 7.83 34.51
N ILE A 4 -14.01 8.56 33.61
CA ILE A 4 -12.71 8.33 32.94
C ILE A 4 -12.80 8.92 31.52
N LEU A 5 -11.97 9.83 31.03
CA LEU A 5 -10.99 10.75 31.63
C LEU A 5 -10.61 11.71 30.50
N LEU A 6 -10.92 12.99 30.69
CA LEU A 6 -10.36 14.10 29.93
C LEU A 6 -8.98 14.35 30.55
N ILE A 7 -7.89 14.06 29.84
CA ILE A 7 -6.54 14.42 30.28
C ILE A 7 -6.04 15.54 29.38
N ALA A 8 -6.35 16.75 29.83
CA ALA A 8 -5.51 17.91 29.63
C ALA A 8 -4.77 18.14 30.96
N LEU A 9 -3.44 18.04 30.96
CA LEU A 9 -2.57 18.57 32.03
C LEU A 9 -1.14 18.69 31.44
N ILE A 10 -0.76 19.89 30.98
CA ILE A 10 0.17 20.81 31.64
C ILE A 10 1.48 20.13 32.07
N ILE A 11 2.56 20.44 31.34
CA ILE A 11 3.87 20.62 31.95
C ILE A 11 4.37 21.99 31.49
N GLY A 12 4.29 22.96 32.40
CA GLY A 12 5.06 24.17 32.28
C GLY A 12 6.54 23.83 32.50
N LEU A 13 7.38 24.09 31.50
CA LEU A 13 8.81 24.28 31.73
C LEU A 13 9.08 25.78 31.77
N GLY A 14 8.98 26.33 32.98
CA GLY A 14 9.81 27.46 33.36
C GLY A 14 11.23 26.95 33.57
N ALA A 15 12.11 27.21 32.60
CA ALA A 15 13.54 27.22 32.82
C ALA A 15 14.11 28.45 32.10
N ALA A 16 14.51 29.43 32.90
CA ALA A 16 15.26 30.58 32.44
C ALA A 16 16.61 30.09 31.89
N CYS A 17 16.74 30.02 30.56
CA CYS A 17 18.03 29.82 29.93
C CYS A 17 18.82 31.13 30.03
N LYS A 18 19.78 31.15 30.96
CA LYS A 18 20.88 32.11 30.93
C LYS A 18 21.60 31.96 29.59
N ALA A 19 21.53 33.01 28.78
CA ALA A 19 22.36 33.18 27.61
C ALA A 19 23.84 33.16 28.04
N SER A 20 24.49 32.02 27.85
CA SER A 20 25.94 31.89 27.89
C SER A 20 26.40 31.77 26.44
N GLY A 21 27.08 32.81 25.98
CA GLY A 21 27.67 32.85 24.66
C GLY A 21 28.76 31.80 24.55
N GLN A 22 28.53 30.78 23.72
CA GLN A 22 29.55 29.87 23.21
C GLN A 22 29.26 29.58 21.73
N ASN A 23 30.11 30.17 20.89
CA ASN A 23 30.54 29.77 19.55
C ASN A 23 29.49 29.61 18.42
N ASP A 24 29.73 30.36 17.33
CA ASP A 24 29.01 30.34 16.05
C ASP A 24 28.96 28.97 15.34
N SER A 25 29.70 27.95 15.81
CA SER A 25 29.65 26.59 15.28
C SER A 25 28.35 25.86 15.59
N THR A 26 27.74 26.12 16.75
CA THR A 26 26.55 25.39 17.25
C THR A 26 25.31 25.75 16.41
N LYS A 27 25.15 27.02 16.00
CA LYS A 27 24.05 27.46 15.14
C LYS A 27 24.06 26.82 13.75
N LYS A 28 25.26 26.59 13.20
CA LYS A 28 25.45 26.00 11.87
C LYS A 28 25.09 24.51 11.87
N ASP A 29 25.40 23.80 12.95
CA ASP A 29 24.97 22.41 13.15
C ASP A 29 23.46 22.30 13.38
N THR A 30 22.86 23.18 14.18
CA THR A 30 21.40 23.21 14.37
C THR A 30 20.65 23.46 13.06
N ALA A 31 21.12 24.40 12.22
CA ALA A 31 20.51 24.66 10.90
C ALA A 31 20.61 23.45 9.96
N LYS A 32 21.73 22.73 9.97
CA LYS A 32 21.93 21.51 9.17
C LYS A 32 20.99 20.39 9.60
N ILE A 33 20.85 20.18 10.91
CA ILE A 33 19.94 19.21 11.51
C ILE A 33 18.49 19.56 11.17
N ASN A 34 18.07 20.81 11.37
CA ASN A 34 16.73 21.27 11.03
C ASN A 34 16.41 21.04 9.54
N ASN A 35 17.39 21.27 8.65
CA ASN A 35 17.25 20.97 7.23
C ASN A 35 17.10 19.46 6.95
N GLN A 36 17.81 18.61 7.67
CA GLN A 36 17.66 17.15 7.55
C GLN A 36 16.29 16.68 8.05
N ILE A 37 15.84 17.19 9.20
CA ILE A 37 14.49 16.92 9.73
C ILE A 37 13.43 17.41 8.74
N ALA A 38 13.58 18.61 8.17
CA ALA A 38 12.65 19.12 7.15
C ALA A 38 12.60 18.22 5.91
N LYS A 39 13.74 17.71 5.44
CA LYS A 39 13.79 16.74 4.33
C LYS A 39 13.11 15.41 4.68
N LEU A 40 13.31 14.91 5.90
CA LEU A 40 12.67 13.68 6.36
C LEU A 40 11.16 13.86 6.53
N ASN A 41 10.71 15.00 7.04
CA ASN A 41 9.29 15.34 7.12
C ASN A 41 8.66 15.47 5.73
N LYS A 42 9.36 16.10 4.77
CA LYS A 42 8.90 16.12 3.37
C LYS A 42 8.76 14.70 2.83
N LYS A 43 9.79 13.86 3.00
CA LYS A 43 9.73 12.45 2.59
C LYS A 43 8.58 11.70 3.25
N LEU A 44 8.33 11.95 4.53
CA LEU A 44 7.23 11.36 5.27
C LEU A 44 5.87 11.74 4.66
N ASN A 45 5.67 13.01 4.34
CA ASN A 45 4.46 13.48 3.67
C ASN A 45 4.32 12.86 2.27
N ASP A 46 5.40 12.83 1.47
CA ASP A 46 5.40 12.21 0.15
C ASP A 46 5.00 10.72 0.22
N LEU A 47 5.51 9.99 1.22
CA LEU A 47 5.15 8.59 1.48
C LEU A 47 3.70 8.43 1.94
N GLN A 48 3.17 9.34 2.76
CA GLN A 48 1.77 9.32 3.20
C GLN A 48 0.81 9.63 2.05
N ASP A 49 1.16 10.55 1.17
CA ASP A 49 0.40 10.87 -0.04
C ASP A 49 0.38 9.67 -0.98
N GLU A 50 1.54 9.01 -1.16
CA GLU A 50 1.62 7.80 -1.96
C GLU A 50 0.82 6.64 -1.35
N LEU A 51 0.90 6.44 -0.03
CA LEU A 51 0.09 5.45 0.69
C LEU A 51 -1.39 5.69 0.45
N THR A 52 -1.84 6.93 0.58
CA THR A 52 -3.25 7.32 0.37
C THR A 52 -3.69 7.02 -1.06
N LYS A 53 -2.86 7.35 -2.06
CA LYS A 53 -3.16 7.03 -3.47
C LYS A 53 -3.32 5.54 -3.72
N VAL A 54 -2.43 4.71 -3.16
CA VAL A 54 -2.50 3.25 -3.33
C VAL A 54 -3.70 2.67 -2.58
N GLN A 55 -3.98 3.14 -1.36
CA GLN A 55 -5.15 2.72 -0.59
C GLN A 55 -6.46 3.08 -1.29
N ASN A 56 -6.53 4.23 -1.96
CA ASN A 56 -7.73 4.67 -2.68
C ASN A 56 -8.02 3.85 -3.94
N ARG A 57 -6.98 3.35 -4.65
CA ARG A 57 -7.18 2.51 -5.85
C ARG A 57 -7.37 1.03 -5.54
N LEU A 58 -6.90 0.55 -4.38
CA LEU A 58 -6.94 -0.86 -4.03
C LEU A 58 -8.36 -1.47 -4.09
N PRO A 59 -9.43 -0.80 -3.62
CA PRO A 59 -10.79 -1.34 -3.73
C PRO A 59 -11.26 -1.54 -5.17
N GLU A 60 -10.89 -0.63 -6.08
CA GLU A 60 -11.23 -0.74 -7.50
C GLU A 60 -10.50 -1.93 -8.14
N GLU A 61 -9.20 -2.08 -7.88
CA GLU A 61 -8.42 -3.22 -8.37
C GLU A 61 -8.89 -4.56 -7.76
N GLN A 62 -9.33 -4.57 -6.49
CA GLN A 62 -9.95 -5.75 -5.86
C GLN A 62 -11.27 -6.12 -6.54
N SER A 63 -12.14 -5.14 -6.78
CA SER A 63 -13.40 -5.38 -7.49
C SER A 63 -13.16 -5.91 -8.91
N ALA A 64 -12.17 -5.37 -9.62
CA ALA A 64 -11.80 -5.84 -10.95
C ALA A 64 -11.25 -7.28 -10.92
N ALA A 65 -10.44 -7.61 -9.91
CA ALA A 65 -9.95 -8.98 -9.72
C ALA A 65 -11.08 -9.96 -9.41
N ASP A 66 -12.04 -9.60 -8.56
CA ASP A 66 -13.19 -10.43 -8.24
C ASP A 66 -14.10 -10.66 -9.46
N GLU A 67 -14.33 -9.62 -10.27
CA GLU A 67 -15.09 -9.74 -11.51
C GLU A 67 -14.38 -10.65 -12.53
N ALA A 68 -13.08 -10.44 -12.74
CA ALA A 68 -12.29 -11.26 -13.65
C ALA A 68 -12.24 -12.73 -13.18
N ALA A 69 -12.09 -12.98 -11.87
CA ALA A 69 -12.16 -14.31 -11.30
C ALA A 69 -13.54 -14.97 -11.51
N SER A 70 -14.63 -14.22 -11.35
CA SER A 70 -15.99 -14.70 -11.62
C SER A 70 -16.17 -15.07 -13.10
N ASN A 71 -15.68 -14.24 -14.02
CA ASN A 71 -15.74 -14.50 -15.46
C ASN A 71 -14.90 -15.71 -15.86
N SER A 72 -13.69 -15.83 -15.32
CA SER A 72 -12.83 -16.99 -15.47
C SER A 72 -13.53 -18.28 -15.02
N ASN A 73 -14.12 -18.29 -13.82
CA ASN A 73 -14.83 -19.45 -13.29
C ASN A 73 -16.01 -19.87 -14.19
N LYS A 74 -16.83 -18.91 -14.64
CA LYS A 74 -17.93 -19.18 -15.58
C LYS A 74 -17.42 -19.73 -16.92
N ALA A 75 -16.31 -19.19 -17.43
CA ALA A 75 -15.72 -19.64 -18.69
C ALA A 75 -15.13 -21.05 -18.56
N GLN A 76 -14.44 -21.36 -17.46
CA GLN A 76 -13.94 -22.69 -17.16
C GLN A 76 -15.07 -23.70 -17.00
N GLU A 77 -16.15 -23.35 -16.30
CA GLU A 77 -17.32 -24.22 -16.17
C GLU A 77 -17.95 -24.51 -17.54
N LYS A 78 -18.15 -23.47 -18.37
CA LYS A 78 -18.65 -23.64 -19.74
C LYS A 78 -17.70 -24.52 -20.56
N SER A 79 -16.40 -24.32 -20.44
CA SER A 79 -15.39 -25.15 -21.10
C SER A 79 -15.52 -26.62 -20.72
N ARG A 80 -15.67 -26.92 -19.42
CA ARG A 80 -15.86 -28.30 -18.93
C ARG A 80 -17.14 -28.92 -19.50
N ARG A 81 -18.26 -28.18 -19.50
CA ARG A 81 -19.54 -28.65 -20.07
C ARG A 81 -19.41 -28.96 -21.57
N GLN A 82 -18.78 -28.07 -22.35
CA GLN A 82 -18.59 -28.29 -23.78
C GLN A 82 -17.60 -29.42 -24.08
N ALA A 83 -16.55 -29.58 -23.27
CA ALA A 83 -15.62 -30.69 -23.39
C ALA A 83 -16.34 -32.03 -23.17
N ALA A 84 -17.21 -32.11 -22.17
CA ALA A 84 -18.02 -33.30 -21.94
C ALA A 84 -18.93 -33.63 -23.13
N SER A 85 -19.59 -32.63 -23.73
CA SER A 85 -20.42 -32.81 -24.94
C SER A 85 -19.62 -33.25 -26.17
N ALA A 86 -18.35 -32.89 -26.25
CA ALA A 86 -17.50 -33.31 -27.37
C ALA A 86 -17.06 -34.78 -27.27
N VAL A 87 -17.11 -35.41 -26.09
CA VAL A 87 -16.80 -36.83 -25.93
C VAL A 87 -17.91 -37.66 -26.57
N GLY A 88 -17.62 -38.27 -27.71
CA GLY A 88 -18.61 -38.99 -28.51
C GLY A 88 -19.55 -38.08 -29.32
N GLY A 89 -19.32 -36.76 -29.30
CA GLY A 89 -20.02 -35.77 -30.10
C GLY A 89 -19.44 -35.63 -31.51
N ASP A 90 -20.00 -34.69 -32.28
CA ASP A 90 -19.56 -34.45 -33.65
C ASP A 90 -18.39 -33.44 -33.76
N ALA A 91 -17.94 -33.19 -34.99
CA ALA A 91 -16.90 -32.20 -35.27
C ALA A 91 -17.31 -30.77 -34.86
N GLY A 92 -18.62 -30.46 -34.87
CA GLY A 92 -19.17 -29.20 -34.42
C GLY A 92 -19.01 -29.02 -32.91
N ASP A 93 -19.31 -30.05 -32.12
CA ASP A 93 -19.14 -30.04 -30.67
C ASP A 93 -17.68 -29.95 -30.26
N THR A 94 -16.79 -30.65 -30.97
CA THR A 94 -15.34 -30.51 -30.80
C THR A 94 -14.89 -29.06 -31.03
N ARG A 95 -15.41 -28.38 -32.06
CA ARG A 95 -15.10 -26.96 -32.33
C ARG A 95 -15.65 -26.03 -31.25
N LYS A 96 -16.85 -26.28 -30.72
CA LYS A 96 -17.42 -25.50 -29.61
C LYS A 96 -16.58 -25.68 -28.34
N ALA A 97 -16.17 -26.90 -28.03
CA ALA A 97 -15.29 -27.20 -26.91
C ALA A 97 -13.95 -26.46 -27.03
N ALA A 98 -13.32 -26.49 -28.21
CA ALA A 98 -12.08 -25.76 -28.46
C ALA A 98 -12.24 -24.24 -28.28
N LYS A 99 -13.34 -23.65 -28.78
CA LYS A 99 -13.64 -22.22 -28.58
C LYS A 99 -13.86 -21.88 -27.10
N ALA A 100 -14.58 -22.73 -26.38
CA ALA A 100 -14.84 -22.53 -24.95
C ALA A 100 -13.56 -22.65 -24.11
N ALA A 101 -12.69 -23.61 -24.42
CA ALA A 101 -11.37 -23.75 -23.80
C ALA A 101 -10.49 -22.52 -24.07
N LYS A 102 -10.43 -22.03 -25.31
CA LYS A 102 -9.69 -20.80 -25.64
C LYS A 102 -10.21 -19.60 -24.86
N LYS A 103 -11.53 -19.45 -24.76
CA LYS A 103 -12.13 -18.38 -23.96
C LYS A 103 -11.76 -18.52 -22.48
N ALA A 104 -11.87 -19.73 -21.91
CA ALA A 104 -11.49 -19.98 -20.52
C ALA A 104 -10.03 -19.64 -20.23
N ALA A 105 -9.11 -19.96 -21.14
CA ALA A 105 -7.71 -19.60 -21.01
C ALA A 105 -7.50 -18.09 -20.99
N ASN A 106 -8.14 -17.35 -21.90
CA ASN A 106 -8.06 -15.88 -21.94
C ASN A 106 -8.60 -15.25 -20.65
N GLU A 107 -9.79 -15.63 -20.22
CA GLU A 107 -10.43 -15.08 -19.01
C GLU A 107 -9.64 -15.44 -17.74
N THR A 108 -8.96 -16.60 -17.74
CA THR A 108 -8.03 -16.96 -16.66
C THR A 108 -6.80 -16.05 -16.65
N GLY A 109 -6.24 -15.74 -17.83
CA GLY A 109 -5.15 -14.78 -17.95
C GLY A 109 -5.52 -13.38 -17.48
N ASP A 110 -6.73 -12.92 -17.80
CA ASP A 110 -7.26 -11.63 -17.32
C ASP A 110 -7.42 -11.62 -15.79
N ALA A 111 -7.92 -12.72 -15.21
CA ALA A 111 -8.04 -12.88 -13.76
C ALA A 111 -6.68 -12.88 -13.06
N GLU A 112 -5.69 -13.60 -13.60
CA GLU A 112 -4.31 -13.60 -13.08
C GLU A 112 -3.68 -12.21 -13.14
N TYR A 113 -3.88 -11.49 -14.25
CA TYR A 113 -3.39 -10.13 -14.41
C TYR A 113 -4.01 -9.18 -13.37
N ALA A 114 -5.33 -9.22 -13.18
CA ALA A 114 -6.03 -8.39 -12.20
C ALA A 114 -5.60 -8.73 -10.76
N ALA A 115 -5.51 -10.02 -10.41
CA ALA A 115 -4.99 -10.46 -9.11
C ALA A 115 -3.55 -9.97 -8.88
N GLY A 116 -2.71 -10.03 -9.91
CA GLY A 116 -1.33 -9.52 -9.86
C GLY A 116 -1.23 -8.02 -9.61
N LYS A 117 -2.22 -7.22 -10.02
CA LYS A 117 -2.27 -5.79 -9.66
C LYS A 117 -2.61 -5.57 -8.19
N VAL A 118 -3.59 -6.30 -7.66
CA VAL A 118 -3.94 -6.27 -6.24
C VAL A 118 -2.72 -6.62 -5.38
N GLU A 119 -1.98 -7.68 -5.75
CA GLU A 119 -0.77 -8.09 -5.03
C GLU A 119 0.31 -7.01 -5.07
N LYS A 120 0.54 -6.38 -6.24
CA LYS A 120 1.49 -5.27 -6.38
C LYS A 120 1.13 -4.10 -5.47
N ASP A 121 -0.14 -3.75 -5.38
CA ASP A 121 -0.60 -2.66 -4.53
C ASP A 121 -0.48 -2.99 -3.03
N GLN A 122 -0.84 -4.21 -2.63
CA GLN A 122 -0.61 -4.68 -1.26
C GLN A 122 0.87 -4.71 -0.89
N LYS A 123 1.75 -5.15 -1.80
CA LYS A 123 3.20 -5.11 -1.61
C LYS A 123 3.69 -3.67 -1.46
N LYS A 124 3.22 -2.77 -2.32
CA LYS A 124 3.59 -1.35 -2.28
C LYS A 124 3.14 -0.70 -0.96
N ILE A 125 1.95 -0.99 -0.46
CA ILE A 125 1.49 -0.53 0.87
C ILE A 125 2.44 -1.00 1.96
N ARG A 126 2.85 -2.28 1.96
CA ARG A 126 3.80 -2.82 2.95
C ARG A 126 5.17 -2.12 2.89
N GLU A 127 5.69 -1.89 1.68
CA GLU A 127 6.96 -1.20 1.47
C GLU A 127 6.90 0.26 1.95
N ILE A 128 5.84 0.99 1.61
CA ILE A 128 5.64 2.37 2.04
C ILE A 128 5.52 2.46 3.57
N ASN A 129 4.76 1.57 4.21
CA ASN A 129 4.64 1.55 5.67
C ASN A 129 6.00 1.32 6.35
N LYS A 130 6.81 0.39 5.84
CA LYS A 130 8.17 0.15 6.34
C LYS A 130 9.06 1.40 6.19
N ASP A 131 8.92 2.13 5.11
CA ASP A 131 9.69 3.34 4.87
C ASP A 131 9.21 4.54 5.70
N ILE A 132 7.90 4.62 5.99
CA ILE A 132 7.32 5.55 6.95
C ILE A 132 7.91 5.30 8.35
N GLU A 133 7.92 4.05 8.83
CA GLU A 133 8.47 3.69 10.13
C GLU A 133 9.95 4.07 10.24
N LYS A 134 10.78 3.65 9.26
CA LYS A 134 12.20 4.04 9.21
C LYS A 134 12.40 5.55 9.19
N THR A 135 11.54 6.29 8.50
CA THR A 135 11.64 7.75 8.42
C THR A 135 11.29 8.39 9.75
N LYS A 136 10.24 7.92 10.43
CA LYS A 136 9.87 8.34 11.79
C LYS A 136 10.99 8.06 12.79
N GLU A 137 11.56 6.85 12.79
CA GLU A 137 12.70 6.49 13.65
C GLU A 137 13.90 7.42 13.44
N LYS A 138 14.21 7.77 12.19
CA LYS A 138 15.30 8.72 11.89
C LYS A 138 15.00 10.11 12.42
N ILE A 139 13.76 10.59 12.29
CA ILE A 139 13.35 11.88 12.86
C ILE A 139 13.49 11.85 14.37
N THR A 140 12.99 10.81 15.05
CA THR A 140 13.08 10.66 16.50
C THR A 140 14.53 10.61 16.99
N LYS A 141 15.41 9.84 16.32
CA LYS A 141 16.84 9.80 16.65
C LYS A 141 17.49 11.17 16.50
N MET A 142 17.25 11.87 15.39
CA MET A 142 17.77 13.23 15.19
C MET A 142 17.24 14.24 16.21
N GLN A 143 16.03 14.05 16.74
CA GLN A 143 15.47 14.91 17.78
C GLN A 143 16.05 14.59 19.17
N GLN A 144 16.31 13.31 19.47
CA GLN A 144 16.91 12.86 20.73
C GLN A 144 18.40 13.18 20.83
N ASP A 145 19.14 13.06 19.72
CA ASP A 145 20.58 13.35 19.67
C ASP A 145 20.88 14.86 19.75
N ASN A 146 19.87 15.72 19.64
CA ASN A 146 20.00 17.19 19.59
C ASN A 146 19.17 17.95 20.64
N GLY A 147 18.51 17.25 21.56
CA GLY A 147 17.80 17.81 22.70
C GLY A 147 18.58 17.64 23.99
#